data_AF-A0A1I7XH14-F1
#
_entry.id   AF-A0A1I7XH14-F1
#
_cell.length_a   1.000
_cell.length_b   1.000
_cell.length_c   1.000
_cell.angle_alpha   90.00
_cell.angle_beta   90.00
_cell.angle_gamma   90.00
#
_symmetry.space_group_name_H-M   'P 1'
#
loop_
_entity.id
_entity.type
_entity.pdbx_description
1 polymer ?
#
loop_
_entity_poly.entity_id
_entity_poly.type
_entity_poly.pdbx_seq_one_letter_code
_entity_poly.pdbx_strand_id
1 'polypeptide(L)'
;MALTSNFKYDAKKNPLDEMKAFKAAMMDATSNPDWKSSRLIERQRWNPYSFEGGSTCAISGEDFVVVASDTRMSQMEINIITRDAEKIHIL
;
A
#
# COMPACT_ATOMS: atom_id res chain seq x y z
N MET A 1 16.86 -42.45 -31.72
CA MET A 1 16.74 -41.16 -32.41
C MET A 1 17.15 -40.08 -31.42
N ALA A 2 18.42 -39.65 -31.44
CA ALA A 2 18.98 -38.77 -30.42
C ALA A 2 18.54 -37.32 -30.66
N LEU A 3 17.90 -36.69 -29.67
CA LEU A 3 17.59 -35.27 -29.70
C LEU A 3 18.91 -34.49 -29.51
N THR A 4 19.49 -34.00 -30.59
CA THR A 4 20.55 -32.99 -30.53
C THR A 4 19.89 -31.66 -30.19
N SER A 5 19.94 -31.27 -28.91
CA SER A 5 19.54 -29.94 -28.48
C SER A 5 20.41 -28.89 -29.17
N ASN A 6 19.81 -28.08 -30.06
CA ASN A 6 20.44 -26.97 -30.78
C ASN A 6 20.79 -25.80 -29.85
N PHE A 7 21.73 -26.01 -28.92
CA PHE A 7 22.36 -24.91 -28.21
C PHE A 7 23.42 -24.30 -29.14
N LYS A 8 23.16 -23.09 -29.65
CA LYS A 8 24.12 -22.33 -30.46
C LYS A 8 25.32 -21.99 -29.57
N TYR A 9 26.47 -22.61 -29.83
CA TYR A 9 27.73 -22.25 -29.18
C TYR A 9 28.14 -20.85 -29.62
N ASP A 10 28.05 -19.87 -28.71
CA ASP A 10 28.58 -18.53 -28.90
C ASP A 10 30.03 -18.52 -28.39
N ALA A 11 31.01 -18.46 -29.30
CA ALA A 11 32.43 -18.48 -28.95
C ALA A 11 32.87 -17.32 -28.03
N LYS A 12 32.04 -16.28 -27.88
CA LYS A 12 32.28 -15.16 -26.95
C LYS A 12 31.83 -15.46 -25.52
N LYS A 13 31.07 -16.53 -25.31
CA LYS A 13 30.58 -16.97 -23.99
C LYS A 13 31.10 -18.37 -23.73
N ASN A 14 32.06 -18.47 -22.82
CA ASN A 14 32.58 -19.76 -22.41
C ASN A 14 31.47 -20.53 -21.68
N PRO A 15 31.06 -21.72 -22.17
CA PRO A 15 29.96 -22.48 -21.57
C PRO A 15 30.23 -22.91 -20.11
N LEU A 16 31.50 -22.98 -19.71
CA LEU A 16 31.89 -23.25 -18.33
C LEU A 16 31.54 -22.09 -17.40
N ASP A 17 31.65 -20.86 -17.87
CA ASP A 17 31.31 -19.65 -17.10
C ASP A 17 29.80 -19.53 -16.93
N GLU A 18 29.02 -19.91 -17.94
CA GLU A 18 27.56 -20.00 -17.85
C GLU A 18 27.13 -21.07 -16.85
N MET A 19 27.74 -22.26 -16.88
CA MET A 19 27.49 -23.31 -15.88
C MET A 19 27.85 -22.87 -14.47
N LYS A 20 28.95 -22.12 -14.31
CA LYS A 20 29.39 -21.59 -13.02
C LYS A 20 28.41 -20.54 -12.49
N ALA A 21 27.97 -19.62 -13.34
CA ALA A 21 26.96 -18.62 -13.01
C ALA A 21 25.62 -19.27 -12.64
N PHE A 22 25.19 -20.27 -13.38
CA PHE A 22 23.97 -21.02 -13.09
C PHE A 22 24.04 -21.75 -11.74
N LYS A 23 25.15 -22.44 -11.46
CA LYS A 23 25.37 -23.09 -10.15
C LYS A 23 25.39 -22.08 -9.00
N ALA A 24 26.03 -20.93 -9.20
CA ALA A 24 26.05 -19.85 -8.21
C ALA A 24 24.64 -19.32 -7.93
N ALA A 25 23.84 -19.07 -8.98
CA ALA A 25 22.45 -18.64 -8.85
C ALA A 25 21.58 -19.69 -8.15
N MET A 26 21.76 -20.98 -8.44
CA MET A 26 21.04 -22.07 -7.77
C MET A 26 21.42 -22.18 -6.29
N MET A 27 22.70 -22.00 -5.95
CA MET A 27 23.17 -21.98 -4.56
C MET A 27 22.62 -20.76 -3.79
N ASP A 28 22.58 -19.59 -4.44
CA ASP A 28 21.99 -18.39 -3.86
C ASP A 28 20.49 -18.56 -3.63
N ALA A 29 19.73 -19.03 -4.63
CA ALA A 29 18.30 -19.31 -4.47
C ALA A 29 17.99 -20.35 -3.38
N THR A 30 18.88 -21.33 -3.17
CA THR A 30 18.75 -22.34 -2.11
C THR A 30 19.06 -21.75 -0.73
N SER A 31 20.06 -20.88 -0.63
CA SER A 31 20.52 -20.29 0.65
C SER A 31 19.70 -19.07 1.09
N ASN A 32 19.22 -18.30 0.12
CA ASN A 32 18.45 -17.07 0.23
C ASN A 32 17.17 -17.15 -0.62
N PRO A 33 16.24 -18.07 -0.31
CA PRO A 33 15.00 -18.13 -1.06
C PRO A 33 14.18 -16.85 -0.87
N ASP A 34 13.41 -16.45 -1.88
CA ASP A 34 12.64 -15.20 -1.87
C ASP A 34 11.68 -15.06 -0.67
N TRP A 35 11.26 -16.17 -0.06
CA TRP A 35 10.40 -16.18 1.14
C TRP A 35 11.18 -15.94 2.46
N LYS A 36 12.51 -16.04 2.42
CA LYS A 36 13.42 -15.69 3.53
C LYS A 36 13.81 -14.21 3.50
N SER A 37 13.60 -13.55 2.36
CA SER A 37 13.60 -12.08 2.31
C SER A 37 12.63 -11.59 3.38
N SER A 38 13.11 -10.75 4.29
CA SER A 38 12.26 -9.99 5.20
C SER A 38 11.50 -8.95 4.38
N ARG A 39 10.67 -9.38 3.43
CA ARG A 39 9.51 -8.58 3.03
C ARG A 39 8.81 -8.33 4.33
N LEU A 40 9.02 -7.14 4.90
CA LEU A 40 8.20 -6.65 5.99
C LEU A 40 6.78 -6.85 5.46
N ILE A 41 6.08 -7.83 6.02
CA ILE A 41 4.63 -7.79 6.01
C ILE A 41 4.38 -6.50 6.77
N GLU A 42 4.18 -5.41 6.03
CA GLU A 42 3.66 -4.18 6.57
C GLU A 42 2.31 -4.57 7.13
N ARG A 43 2.31 -4.96 8.41
CA ARG A 43 1.10 -5.39 9.09
C ARG A 43 0.19 -4.19 8.96
N GLN A 44 -0.93 -4.35 8.27
CA GLN A 44 -2.00 -3.38 8.35
C GLN A 44 -2.41 -3.33 9.81
N ARG A 45 -1.94 -2.31 10.51
CA ARG A 45 -2.27 -2.08 11.91
C ARG A 45 -3.65 -1.45 11.90
N TRP A 46 -4.55 -2.02 12.67
CA TRP A 46 -5.84 -1.41 12.89
C TRP A 46 -5.64 -0.05 13.59
N ASN A 47 -6.20 1.00 13.00
CA ASN A 47 -6.23 2.34 13.58
C ASN A 47 -7.65 2.57 14.13
N PRO A 48 -7.82 2.89 15.43
CA PRO A 48 -9.13 3.20 15.99
C PRO A 48 -9.76 4.49 15.45
N TYR A 49 -8.97 5.37 14.81
CA TYR A 49 -9.43 6.68 14.38
C TYR A 49 -9.76 6.71 12.88
N SER A 50 -10.89 7.36 12.56
CA SER A 50 -11.31 7.71 11.21
C SER A 50 -11.61 9.20 11.13
N PHE A 51 -11.34 9.80 9.97
CA PHE A 51 -11.68 11.19 9.69
C PHE A 51 -12.90 11.24 8.78
N GLU A 52 -14.04 11.65 9.36
CA GLU A 52 -15.32 11.70 8.64
C GLU A 52 -15.59 13.04 7.94
N GLY A 53 -14.63 13.95 8.00
CA GLY A 53 -14.68 15.26 7.36
C GLY A 53 -15.70 16.22 7.98
N GLY A 54 -15.99 17.26 7.21
CA GLY A 54 -16.82 18.38 7.63
C GLY A 54 -16.04 19.51 8.28
N SER A 55 -16.70 20.66 8.37
CA SER A 55 -16.15 21.88 8.95
C SER A 55 -17.22 22.59 9.77
N THR A 56 -16.82 23.09 10.92
CA THR A 56 -17.67 23.88 11.81
C THR A 56 -17.05 25.27 11.96
N CYS A 57 -17.88 26.30 11.94
CA CYS A 57 -17.48 27.67 12.20
C CYS A 57 -18.40 28.33 13.24
N ALA A 58 -17.86 29.29 13.96
CA ALA A 58 -18.61 30.11 14.90
C ALA A 58 -18.16 31.56 14.82
N ILE A 59 -19.10 32.49 14.96
CA ILE A 59 -18.84 33.93 14.99
C ILE A 59 -19.57 34.50 16.21
N SER A 60 -18.81 35.17 17.07
CA SER A 60 -19.35 35.89 18.23
C SER A 60 -19.75 37.32 17.87
N GLY A 61 -20.94 37.72 18.30
CA GLY A 61 -21.35 39.12 18.44
C GLY A 61 -21.19 39.60 19.89
N GLU A 62 -21.75 40.77 20.19
CA GLU A 62 -21.71 41.37 21.53
C GLU A 62 -22.51 40.53 22.55
N ASP A 63 -23.73 40.11 22.18
CA ASP A 63 -24.66 39.36 23.05
C ASP A 63 -25.14 38.03 22.43
N PHE A 64 -24.49 37.55 21.38
CA PHE A 64 -24.88 36.33 20.69
C PHE A 64 -23.71 35.58 20.06
N VAL A 65 -23.95 34.32 19.69
CA VAL A 65 -23.03 33.55 18.86
C VAL A 65 -23.83 32.87 17.75
N VAL A 66 -23.27 32.87 16.54
CA VAL A 66 -23.79 32.08 15.42
C VAL A 66 -22.84 30.91 15.21
N VAL A 67 -23.35 29.69 15.31
CA VAL A 67 -22.60 28.45 15.06
C VAL A 67 -23.22 27.77 13.84
N ALA A 68 -22.37 27.38 12.89
CA ALA A 68 -22.79 26.66 11.70
C ALA A 68 -21.85 25.49 11.43
N SER A 69 -22.42 24.40 10.91
CA SER A 69 -21.68 23.21 10.52
C SER A 69 -22.32 22.60 9.28
N ASP A 70 -21.52 21.95 8.44
CA ASP A 70 -22.06 21.16 7.34
C ASP A 70 -22.68 19.84 7.83
N THR A 71 -23.59 19.26 7.06
CA THR A 71 -24.33 18.03 7.40
C THR A 71 -23.78 16.78 6.71
N ARG A 72 -22.69 16.88 5.94
CA ARG A 72 -22.12 15.73 5.22
C ARG A 72 -21.20 14.94 6.13
N MET A 73 -21.30 13.61 6.07
CA MET A 73 -20.34 12.67 6.66
C MET A 73 -19.68 11.85 5.56
N SER A 74 -18.35 11.83 5.53
CA SER A 74 -17.58 11.20 4.45
C SER A 74 -16.48 10.30 4.96
N GLN A 75 -16.41 9.07 4.44
CA GLN A 75 -15.34 8.14 4.77
C GLN A 75 -14.07 8.46 3.97
N MET A 76 -13.00 8.84 4.67
CA MET A 76 -11.68 9.13 4.08
C MET A 76 -11.74 10.04 2.84
N GLU A 77 -12.65 11.02 2.85
CA GLU A 77 -12.89 12.04 1.80
C GLU A 77 -13.34 11.52 0.42
N ILE A 78 -13.43 10.20 0.22
CA ILE A 78 -13.76 9.59 -1.09
C ILE A 78 -15.24 9.23 -1.17
N ASN A 79 -15.80 8.70 -0.09
CA ASN A 79 -17.17 8.21 -0.06
C ASN A 79 -18.06 9.06 0.85
N ILE A 80 -19.30 9.31 0.46
CA ILE A 80 -20.29 9.98 1.30
C ILE A 80 -21.12 8.90 1.99
N ILE A 81 -21.01 8.80 3.32
CA ILE A 81 -21.81 7.86 4.12
C ILE A 81 -23.24 8.35 4.24
N THR A 82 -23.39 9.64 4.59
CA THR A 82 -24.69 10.31 4.68
C THR A 82 -24.54 11.80 4.36
N ARG A 83 -25.63 12.40 3.89
CA ARG A 83 -25.76 13.84 3.65
C ARG A 83 -26.48 14.58 4.78
N ASP A 84 -26.99 13.82 5.74
CA ASP A 84 -27.80 14.31 6.84
C ASP A 84 -27.24 13.76 8.16
N ALA A 85 -26.13 14.35 8.59
CA ALA A 85 -25.49 14.11 9.87
C ALA A 85 -25.34 15.44 10.62
N GLU A 86 -26.12 15.62 11.67
CA GLU A 86 -26.06 16.82 12.51
C GLU A 86 -24.82 16.78 13.41
N LYS A 87 -23.98 17.82 13.30
CA LYS A 87 -22.71 17.94 14.05
C LYS A 87 -22.81 18.88 15.25
N ILE A 88 -23.90 19.64 15.36
CA ILE A 88 -24.14 20.61 16.42
C ILE A 88 -25.04 19.96 17.46
N HIS A 89 -24.62 19.99 18.72
CA HIS A 89 -25.40 19.47 19.85
C HIS A 89 -25.62 20.55 20.90
N ILE A 90 -26.86 20.66 21.37
CA ILE A 90 -27.22 21.47 22.53
C ILE A 90 -26.84 20.65 23.78
N LEU A 91 -26.11 21.27 24.70
CA LEU A 91 -25.62 20.64 25.94
C LEU A 91 -26.63 20.74 27.09
#